data_AF-A0A1J5F864-F1
#
_entry.id   AF-A0A1J5F864-F1
#
_cell.length_a   1.000
_cell.length_b   1.000
_cell.length_c   1.000
_cell.angle_alpha   90.00
_cell.angle_beta   90.00
_cell.angle_gamma   90.00
#
_symmetry.space_group_name_H-M   'P 1'
#
loop_
_entity.id
_entity.type
_entity.pdbx_description
1 polymer ?
#
loop_
_entity_poly.entity_id
_entity_poly.type
_entity_poly.pdbx_seq_one_letter_code
_entity_poly.pdbx_strand_id
1 'polypeptide(L)'
;MKFTLVKDLRKDRVMKPILSGFLVFTLLYLLSDIFVKQSTFGIFPHAIETSLFGNEEEFLDGLSQASFLELWHVEIFFIMMIAFTTSTVYIRLSGASKTALLAVNIMLLTALLSLVTLALAYYLSPHFIYIYVSSFFIWHIVAFFCTLISLKRLHYA
;
A
#
# COMPACT_ATOMS: atom_id res chain seq x y z
N MET A 1 -14.46 -0.30 -32.30
CA MET A 1 -13.42 -1.09 -31.63
C MET A 1 -14.08 -2.13 -30.73
N LYS A 2 -14.01 -3.43 -31.08
CA LYS A 2 -14.36 -4.49 -30.12
C LYS A 2 -13.24 -4.50 -29.08
N PHE A 3 -13.37 -3.69 -28.03
CA PHE A 3 -12.62 -3.94 -26.82
C PHE A 3 -12.96 -5.36 -26.42
N THR A 4 -11.95 -6.24 -26.49
CA THR A 4 -11.99 -7.61 -25.99
C THR A 4 -12.17 -7.53 -24.48
N LEU A 5 -13.40 -7.25 -24.08
CA LEU A 5 -13.85 -7.33 -22.71
C LEU A 5 -13.86 -8.83 -22.43
N VAL A 6 -12.73 -9.32 -21.90
CA VAL A 6 -12.61 -10.70 -21.42
C VAL A 6 -13.72 -10.88 -20.41
N LYS A 7 -14.79 -11.56 -20.84
CA LYS A 7 -16.07 -11.62 -20.13
C LYS A 7 -15.92 -12.36 -18.80
N ASP A 8 -14.93 -13.24 -18.72
CA ASP A 8 -14.59 -13.99 -17.52
C ASP A 8 -13.07 -14.22 -17.44
N LEU A 9 -12.39 -13.45 -16.59
CA LEU A 9 -10.94 -13.54 -16.38
C LEU A 9 -10.50 -14.94 -15.91
N ARG A 10 -11.41 -15.72 -15.35
CA ARG A 10 -11.12 -17.05 -14.80
C ARG A 10 -10.93 -18.13 -15.86
N LYS A 11 -11.56 -17.95 -17.03
CA LYS A 11 -11.56 -18.93 -18.13
C LYS A 11 -10.51 -18.61 -19.19
N ASP A 12 -9.88 -17.44 -19.10
CA ASP A 12 -8.85 -17.02 -20.03
C ASP A 12 -7.50 -17.69 -19.67
N ARG A 13 -7.05 -18.58 -20.55
CA ARG A 13 -5.81 -19.37 -20.38
C ARG A 13 -4.55 -18.51 -20.37
N VAL A 14 -4.58 -17.32 -20.97
CA VAL A 14 -3.44 -16.40 -21.06
C VAL A 14 -3.47 -15.39 -19.92
N MET A 15 -4.64 -14.82 -19.62
CA MET A 15 -4.77 -13.77 -18.61
C MET A 15 -4.67 -14.30 -17.18
N LYS A 16 -5.14 -15.54 -16.92
CA LYS A 16 -5.09 -16.16 -15.59
C LYS A 16 -3.67 -16.29 -14.99
N PRO A 17 -2.65 -16.84 -15.69
CA PRO A 17 -1.30 -16.91 -15.13
C PRO A 17 -0.68 -15.53 -14.93
N ILE A 18 -0.96 -14.57 -15.81
CA ILE A 18 -0.47 -13.18 -15.67
C ILE A 18 -1.03 -12.53 -14.39
N LEU A 19 -2.35 -12.63 -14.18
CA LEU A 19 -3.00 -12.12 -12.97
C LEU A 19 -2.50 -12.83 -11.71
N SER A 20 -2.29 -14.14 -11.76
CA SER A 20 -1.75 -14.91 -10.63
C SER A 20 -0.34 -14.45 -10.28
N GLY A 21 0.55 -14.32 -11.28
CA GLY A 21 1.89 -13.78 -11.10
C GLY A 21 1.90 -12.36 -10.54
N PHE A 22 1.03 -11.48 -11.06
CA PHE A 22 0.85 -10.14 -10.54
C PHE A 22 0.40 -10.14 -9.06
N LEU A 23 -0.60 -10.94 -8.69
CA LEU A 23 -1.09 -11.00 -7.32
C LEU A 23 -0.04 -11.58 -6.34
N VAL A 24 0.72 -12.60 -6.77
CA VAL A 24 1.85 -13.12 -5.98
C VAL A 24 2.93 -12.04 -5.80
N PHE A 25 3.25 -11.30 -6.86
CA PHE A 25 4.18 -10.18 -6.80
C PHE A 25 3.69 -9.08 -5.84
N THR A 26 2.39 -8.75 -5.86
CA THR A 26 1.79 -7.81 -4.91
C THR A 26 1.93 -8.28 -3.46
N LEU A 27 1.74 -9.58 -3.17
CA LEU A 27 1.97 -10.11 -1.81
C LEU A 27 3.42 -9.95 -1.37
N LEU A 28 4.37 -10.30 -2.26
CA LEU A 28 5.80 -10.15 -1.97
C LEU A 28 6.16 -8.68 -1.76
N TYR A 29 5.59 -7.77 -2.55
CA TYR A 29 5.76 -6.33 -2.38
C TYR A 29 5.26 -5.87 -1.01
N LEU A 30 4.03 -6.21 -0.62
CA LEU A 30 3.45 -5.75 0.66
C LEU A 30 4.26 -6.22 1.87
N LEU A 31 4.84 -7.43 1.80
CA LEU A 31 5.74 -7.93 2.84
C LEU A 31 7.08 -7.20 2.80
N SER A 32 7.65 -7.03 1.60
CA SER A 32 8.94 -6.36 1.43
C SER A 32 8.89 -4.89 1.86
N ASP A 33 7.79 -4.18 1.60
CA ASP A 33 7.61 -2.78 2.00
C ASP A 33 7.71 -2.64 3.53
N ILE A 34 7.09 -3.53 4.30
CA ILE A 34 7.21 -3.54 5.77
C ILE A 34 8.66 -3.72 6.21
N PHE A 35 9.41 -4.67 5.62
CA PHE A 35 10.82 -4.90 5.96
C PHE A 35 11.73 -3.74 5.56
N VAL A 36 11.50 -3.16 4.37
CA VAL A 36 12.24 -2.00 3.89
C VAL A 36 11.98 -0.81 4.80
N LYS A 37 10.72 -0.53 5.15
CA LYS A 37 10.38 0.55 6.08
C LYS A 37 11.00 0.32 7.46
N GLN A 38 10.94 -0.89 7.99
CA GLN A 38 11.56 -1.21 9.28
C GLN A 38 13.07 -0.97 9.31
N SER A 39 13.77 -1.24 8.20
CA SER A 39 15.23 -1.10 8.13
C SER A 39 15.70 0.30 7.75
N THR A 40 14.87 1.10 7.06
CA THR A 40 15.27 2.42 6.53
C THR A 40 14.72 3.59 7.33
N PHE A 41 13.49 3.48 7.84
CA PHE A 41 12.73 4.60 8.42
C PHE A 41 12.08 4.27 9.77
N GLY A 42 11.91 2.98 10.08
CA GLY A 42 11.11 2.49 11.19
C GLY A 42 9.62 2.37 10.86
N ILE A 43 8.92 1.45 11.54
CA ILE A 43 7.47 1.26 11.42
C ILE A 43 6.70 1.65 12.68
N PHE A 44 7.41 1.97 13.77
CA PHE A 44 6.82 2.36 15.04
C PHE A 44 6.99 3.87 15.28
N PRO A 45 6.06 4.52 16.00
CA PRO A 45 6.07 5.98 16.16
C PRO A 45 7.40 6.54 16.63
N HIS A 46 8.02 5.92 17.64
CA HIS A 46 9.30 6.37 18.17
C HIS A 46 10.43 6.30 17.14
N ALA A 47 10.56 5.17 16.43
CA ALA A 47 11.60 5.02 15.40
C ALA A 47 11.42 6.00 14.23
N ILE A 48 10.17 6.28 13.87
CA ILE A 48 9.83 7.26 12.83
C ILE A 48 10.16 8.68 13.30
N GLU A 49 9.87 9.00 14.56
CA GLU A 49 10.18 10.31 15.16
C GLU A 49 11.69 10.55 15.18
N THR A 50 12.47 9.58 15.66
CA THR A 50 13.95 9.61 15.63
C THR A 50 14.46 9.76 14.20
N SER A 51 13.87 9.06 13.23
CA SER A 51 14.31 9.16 11.83
C SER A 51 13.98 10.51 11.20
N LEU A 52 12.81 11.09 11.50
CA LEU A 52 12.38 12.37 10.92
C LEU A 52 13.12 13.56 11.54
N PHE A 53 13.29 13.57 12.86
CA PHE A 53 13.79 14.74 13.58
C PHE A 53 15.17 14.56 14.20
N GLY A 54 15.70 13.34 14.20
CA GLY A 54 16.97 13.01 14.82
C GLY A 54 16.84 12.70 16.31
N ASN A 55 17.98 12.43 16.93
CA ASN A 55 18.13 12.28 18.37
C ASN A 55 19.51 12.80 18.78
N GLU A 56 19.53 13.92 19.51
CA GLU A 56 20.75 14.56 19.98
C GLU A 56 21.54 13.67 20.96
N GLU A 57 20.86 12.86 21.76
CA GLU A 57 21.49 11.97 22.74
C GLU A 57 22.21 10.79 22.05
N GLU A 58 21.73 10.39 20.88
CA GLU A 58 22.31 9.32 20.06
C GLU A 58 23.17 9.86 18.89
N PHE A 59 23.36 11.18 18.81
CA PHE A 59 24.05 11.86 17.71
C PHE A 59 23.50 11.50 16.32
N LEU A 60 22.18 11.31 16.23
CA LEU A 60 21.47 11.01 14.99
C LEU A 60 20.90 12.30 14.41
N ASP A 61 21.34 12.63 13.20
CA ASP A 61 20.75 13.73 12.45
C ASP A 61 19.39 13.33 11.87
N GLY A 62 18.42 14.24 11.96
CA GLY A 62 17.11 14.05 11.34
C GLY A 62 17.17 14.04 9.82
N LEU A 63 16.10 13.52 9.21
CA LEU A 63 16.02 13.41 7.76
C LEU A 63 16.08 14.80 7.08
N SER A 64 17.02 14.95 6.15
CA SER A 64 17.08 16.15 5.32
C SER A 64 15.81 16.31 4.47
N GLN A 65 15.44 17.54 4.13
CA GLN A 65 14.26 17.80 3.31
C GLN A 65 14.34 17.12 1.94
N ALA A 66 15.53 17.06 1.33
CA ALA A 66 15.73 16.38 0.05
C ALA A 66 15.45 14.88 0.17
N SER A 67 16.02 14.23 1.20
CA SER A 67 15.79 12.81 1.49
C SER A 67 14.32 12.52 1.82
N PHE A 68 13.65 13.43 2.54
CA PHE A 68 12.22 13.32 2.84
C PHE A 68 11.37 13.34 1.57
N LEU A 69 11.63 14.30 0.68
CA LEU A 69 10.88 14.43 -0.57
C LEU A 69 11.11 13.23 -1.50
N GLU A 70 12.32 12.68 -1.52
CA GLU A 70 12.62 11.44 -2.25
C GLU A 70 11.83 10.25 -1.69
N LEU A 71 11.89 10.03 -0.37
CA LEU A 71 11.13 8.98 0.32
C LEU A 71 9.63 9.10 0.01
N TRP A 72 9.08 10.30 0.17
CA TRP A 72 7.67 10.58 -0.04
C TRP A 72 7.26 10.39 -1.50
N HIS A 73 8.09 10.81 -2.46
CA HIS A 73 7.84 10.60 -3.89
C HIS A 73 7.78 9.10 -4.23
N VAL A 74 8.74 8.32 -3.71
CA VAL A 74 8.79 6.87 -3.91
C VAL A 74 7.54 6.20 -3.32
N GLU A 75 7.13 6.59 -2.11
CA GLU A 75 5.89 6.07 -1.51
C GLU A 75 4.66 6.37 -2.34
N ILE A 76 4.49 7.61 -2.80
CA ILE A 76 3.35 8.01 -3.64
C ILE A 76 3.28 7.11 -4.87
N PHE A 77 4.40 6.91 -5.55
CA PHE A 77 4.45 6.10 -6.76
C PHE A 77 4.01 4.65 -6.51
N PHE A 78 4.60 4.00 -5.50
CA PHE A 78 4.29 2.60 -5.22
C PHE A 78 2.89 2.39 -4.66
N ILE A 79 2.44 3.26 -3.75
CA ILE A 79 1.08 3.20 -3.20
C ILE A 79 0.06 3.34 -4.31
N MET A 80 0.22 4.31 -5.22
CA MET A 80 -0.67 4.44 -6.37
C MET A 80 -0.67 3.16 -7.21
N MET A 81 0.50 2.67 -7.61
CA MET A 81 0.61 1.47 -8.42
C MET A 81 -0.11 0.29 -7.78
N ILE A 82 0.19 -0.02 -6.52
CA ILE A 82 -0.33 -1.22 -5.83
C ILE A 82 -1.81 -1.05 -5.47
N ALA A 83 -2.21 0.10 -4.92
CA ALA A 83 -3.59 0.30 -4.48
C ALA A 83 -4.55 0.32 -5.68
N PHE A 84 -4.23 1.00 -6.78
CA PHE A 84 -5.11 1.06 -7.96
C PHE A 84 -5.21 -0.29 -8.68
N THR A 85 -4.08 -0.96 -8.91
CA THR A 85 -4.07 -2.26 -9.61
C THR A 85 -4.77 -3.34 -8.78
N THR A 86 -4.49 -3.43 -7.48
CA THR A 86 -5.15 -4.38 -6.56
C THR A 86 -6.64 -4.11 -6.46
N SER A 87 -7.05 -2.84 -6.34
CA SER A 87 -8.47 -2.46 -6.34
C SER A 87 -9.19 -2.92 -7.60
N THR A 88 -8.57 -2.70 -8.75
CA THR A 88 -9.16 -3.03 -10.06
C THR A 88 -9.33 -4.54 -10.22
N VAL A 89 -8.30 -5.32 -9.86
CA VAL A 89 -8.35 -6.78 -9.92
C VAL A 89 -9.38 -7.32 -8.93
N TYR A 90 -9.36 -6.83 -7.69
CA TYR A 90 -10.23 -7.30 -6.63
C TYR A 90 -11.71 -7.03 -6.92
N ILE A 91 -12.08 -5.84 -7.39
CA ILE A 91 -13.47 -5.51 -7.76
C ILE A 91 -13.96 -6.41 -8.90
N ARG A 92 -13.11 -6.62 -9.91
CA ARG A 92 -13.45 -7.45 -11.07
C ARG A 92 -13.70 -8.92 -10.69
N LEU A 93 -12.84 -9.48 -9.83
CA LEU A 93 -12.99 -10.86 -9.37
C LEU A 93 -14.08 -11.01 -8.31
N SER A 94 -14.35 -9.96 -7.54
CA SER A 94 -15.31 -10.03 -6.42
C SER A 94 -16.75 -9.72 -6.79
N GLY A 95 -17.00 -9.19 -7.99
CA GLY A 95 -18.35 -8.95 -8.52
C GLY A 95 -19.04 -7.70 -7.96
N ALA A 96 -18.30 -6.58 -7.84
CA ALA A 96 -18.82 -5.26 -7.43
C ALA A 96 -19.80 -5.27 -6.22
N SER A 97 -19.61 -6.19 -5.27
CA SER A 97 -20.44 -6.27 -4.07
C SER A 97 -20.19 -5.07 -3.16
N LYS A 98 -21.16 -4.74 -2.30
CA LYS A 98 -21.00 -3.68 -1.28
C LYS A 98 -19.76 -3.90 -0.40
N THR A 99 -19.46 -5.16 -0.07
CA THR A 99 -18.27 -5.54 0.70
C THR A 99 -16.98 -5.31 -0.07
N ALA A 100 -16.95 -5.60 -1.38
CA ALA A 100 -15.78 -5.35 -2.21
C ALA A 100 -15.50 -3.85 -2.34
N LEU A 101 -16.56 -3.05 -2.55
CA LEU A 101 -16.47 -1.60 -2.63
C LEU A 101 -15.98 -0.98 -1.30
N LEU A 102 -16.50 -1.46 -0.18
CA LEU A 102 -16.08 -1.00 1.15
C LEU A 102 -14.59 -1.28 1.39
N ALA A 103 -14.13 -2.50 1.11
CA ALA A 103 -12.73 -2.87 1.30
C ALA A 103 -11.78 -2.01 0.44
N VAL A 104 -12.14 -1.76 -0.83
CA VAL A 104 -11.36 -0.88 -1.71
C VAL A 104 -11.34 0.56 -1.20
N ASN A 105 -12.48 1.09 -0.77
CA ASN A 105 -12.53 2.45 -0.24
C ASN A 105 -11.71 2.60 1.04
N ILE A 106 -11.79 1.64 1.97
CA ILE A 106 -10.96 1.65 3.18
C ILE A 106 -9.48 1.64 2.79
N MET A 107 -9.07 0.74 1.89
CA MET A 107 -7.69 0.64 1.43
C MET A 107 -7.20 1.95 0.80
N LEU A 108 -7.95 2.53 -0.14
CA LEU A 108 -7.55 3.76 -0.82
C LEU A 108 -7.52 4.96 0.12
N LEU A 109 -8.53 5.13 0.97
CA LEU A 109 -8.58 6.26 1.89
C LEU A 109 -7.47 6.18 2.93
N THR A 110 -7.19 5.00 3.47
CA THR A 110 -6.10 4.83 4.46
C THR A 110 -4.72 4.94 3.83
N ALA A 111 -4.54 4.51 2.58
CA ALA A 111 -3.28 4.72 1.86
C ALA A 111 -3.04 6.19 1.48
N LEU A 112 -4.09 6.94 1.11
CA LEU A 112 -3.98 8.38 0.90
C LEU A 112 -3.74 9.12 2.22
N LEU A 113 -4.41 8.69 3.28
CA LEU A 113 -4.23 9.28 4.61
C LEU A 113 -2.80 9.09 5.10
N SER A 114 -2.17 7.93 4.88
CA SER A 114 -0.77 7.73 5.27
C SER A 114 0.16 8.70 4.54
N LEU A 115 -0.01 8.89 3.22
CA LEU A 115 0.80 9.82 2.44
C LEU A 115 0.68 11.27 2.94
N VAL A 116 -0.55 11.72 3.21
CA VAL A 116 -0.80 13.09 3.68
C VAL A 116 -0.27 13.28 5.09
N THR A 117 -0.53 12.32 5.99
CA THR A 117 -0.15 12.44 7.39
C THR A 117 1.36 12.37 7.59
N LEU A 118 2.10 11.62 6.75
CA LEU A 118 3.56 11.65 6.77
C LEU A 118 4.12 13.03 6.40
N ALA A 119 3.56 13.68 5.37
CA ALA A 119 3.93 15.05 5.02
C ALA A 119 3.58 16.05 6.12
N LEU A 120 2.40 15.92 6.74
CA LEU A 120 2.02 16.75 7.89
C LEU A 120 2.89 16.49 9.11
N ALA A 121 3.37 15.27 9.30
CA ALA A 121 4.31 14.94 10.37
C ALA A 121 5.61 15.73 10.20
N TYR A 122 6.18 15.72 9.00
CA TYR A 122 7.44 16.41 8.72
C TYR A 122 7.33 17.94 8.80
N TYR A 123 6.29 18.54 8.22
CA TYR A 123 6.19 20.00 8.09
C TYR A 123 5.42 20.72 9.21
N LEU A 124 4.51 20.03 9.92
CA LEU A 124 3.62 20.65 10.90
C LEU A 124 3.83 20.15 12.32
N SER A 125 3.70 18.84 12.57
CA SER A 125 3.72 18.32 13.94
C SER A 125 3.99 16.81 14.03
N PRO A 126 4.86 16.35 14.97
CA PRO A 126 5.12 14.93 15.20
C PRO A 126 3.88 14.10 15.56
N HIS A 127 2.80 14.71 16.07
CA HIS A 127 1.58 13.99 16.43
C HIS A 127 0.94 13.25 15.24
N PHE A 128 1.16 13.72 14.01
CA PHE A 128 0.66 13.05 12.81
C PHE A 128 1.31 11.69 12.55
N ILE A 129 2.46 11.39 13.18
CA ILE A 129 3.13 10.07 13.09
C ILE A 129 2.19 8.93 13.53
N TYR A 130 1.41 9.12 14.60
CA TYR A 130 0.48 8.10 15.07
C TYR A 130 -0.62 7.78 14.05
N ILE A 131 -1.10 8.80 13.33
CA ILE A 131 -2.10 8.65 12.28
C ILE A 131 -1.47 7.98 11.06
N TYR A 132 -0.24 8.36 10.70
CA TYR A 132 0.55 7.71 9.65
C TYR A 132 0.71 6.22 9.94
N VAL A 133 1.20 5.84 11.11
CA VAL A 133 1.43 4.44 11.48
C VAL A 133 0.13 3.63 11.43
N SER A 134 -0.95 4.17 12.01
CA SER A 134 -2.24 3.47 12.03
C SER A 134 -2.79 3.27 10.62
N SER A 135 -2.75 4.32 9.79
CA SER A 135 -3.23 4.26 8.41
C SER A 135 -2.36 3.36 7.54
N PHE A 136 -1.04 3.38 7.72
CA PHE A 136 -0.06 2.51 7.07
C PHE A 136 -0.40 1.03 7.26
N PHE A 137 -0.60 0.59 8.50
CA PHE A 137 -0.94 -0.80 8.79
C PHE A 137 -2.34 -1.18 8.30
N ILE A 138 -3.32 -0.29 8.43
CA ILE A 138 -4.69 -0.58 7.94
C ILE A 138 -4.68 -0.83 6.43
N TRP A 139 -4.07 0.05 5.64
CA TRP A 139 -4.10 -0.13 4.19
C TRP A 139 -3.32 -1.38 3.75
N HIS A 140 -2.19 -1.67 4.40
CA HIS A 140 -1.41 -2.90 4.17
C HIS A 140 -2.22 -4.16 4.42
N ILE A 141 -2.87 -4.25 5.58
CA ILE A 141 -3.68 -5.41 5.98
C ILE A 141 -4.83 -5.61 4.99
N VAL A 142 -5.53 -4.53 4.63
CA VAL A 142 -6.66 -4.61 3.69
C VAL A 142 -6.18 -4.99 2.29
N ALA A 143 -5.06 -4.42 1.81
CA ALA A 143 -4.48 -4.78 0.52
C ALA A 143 -4.05 -6.25 0.47
N PHE A 144 -3.46 -6.75 1.56
CA PHE A 144 -3.08 -8.14 1.71
C PHE A 144 -4.30 -9.07 1.62
N PHE A 145 -5.38 -8.77 2.35
CA PHE A 145 -6.62 -9.53 2.28
C PHE A 145 -7.28 -9.48 0.88
N CYS A 146 -7.35 -8.30 0.26
CA CYS A 146 -7.86 -8.14 -1.11
C CYS A 146 -7.07 -9.01 -2.11
N THR A 147 -5.76 -9.08 -1.94
CA THR A 147 -4.87 -9.88 -2.81
C THR A 147 -5.08 -11.38 -2.61
N LEU A 148 -5.15 -11.85 -1.36
CA LEU A 148 -5.45 -13.25 -1.04
C LEU A 148 -6.83 -13.70 -1.55
N ILE A 149 -7.87 -12.87 -1.34
CA ILE A 149 -9.21 -13.17 -1.83
C ILE A 149 -9.23 -13.19 -3.36
N SER A 150 -8.51 -12.26 -4.01
CA SER A 150 -8.37 -12.24 -5.48
C SER A 150 -7.72 -13.53 -6.00
N LEU A 151 -6.64 -14.00 -5.37
CA LEU A 151 -6.00 -15.27 -5.71
C LEU A 151 -6.96 -16.45 -5.53
N LYS A 152 -7.66 -16.50 -4.39
CA LYS A 152 -8.64 -17.57 -4.11
C LYS A 152 -9.74 -17.59 -5.18
N ARG A 153 -10.32 -16.43 -5.51
CA ARG A 153 -11.39 -16.31 -6.50
C ARG A 153 -10.92 -16.59 -7.93
N LEU A 154 -9.65 -16.35 -8.24
CA LEU A 154 -9.08 -16.65 -9.55
C LEU A 154 -8.95 -18.16 -9.79
N HIS A 155 -8.65 -18.94 -8.75
CA HIS A 155 -8.39 -20.37 -8.86
C HIS A 155 -9.56 -21.28 -8.47
N TYR A 156 -10.36 -20.91 -7.47
CA TYR A 156 -11.30 -21.82 -6.79
C TYR A 156 -12.78 -21.38 -6.83
N ALA A 157 -13.15 -20.32 -7.56
CA ALA A 157 -14.50 -19.77 -7.58
C ALA A 157 -15.12 -19.65 -8.98
#